data_AF-A0A0U5FTP8-F1
#
_entry.id   AF-A0A0U5FTP8-F1
#
_cell.length_a   1.000
_cell.length_b   1.000
_cell.length_c   1.000
_cell.angle_alpha   90.00
_cell.angle_beta   90.00
_cell.angle_gamma   90.00
#
_symmetry.space_group_name_H-M   'P 1'
#
loop_
_entity.id
_entity.type
_entity.pdbx_description
1 polymer ?
#
loop_
_entity_poly.entity_id
_entity_poly.type
_entity_poly.pdbx_seq_one_letter_code
_entity_poly.pdbx_strand_id
1 'polypeptide(L)'
;MTLKLLLFLVTLASLISAQDNQKRSWLVLETDNIQTASQSDGLPSNNSIGYTPSAIDPANFINHCTQRTLTNGKSFKGGSCNGIVMGDIPAETNMISTIITYPFQNQLFTVNTPFFVRLRTANLAAGSVTNPNSTLYAAPQAIHDGKVIGHVHVTIQQLFGFTEGMVEGQEAHIAPPDPTRVAFFKTIFGKGGGEGGFSVQVRGGLPVGYYRVCTMVAASNHQPVIMPVVLRGAQDDCQRFRVGY
;
A
#
# COMPACT_ATOMS: atom_id res chain seq x y z
N MET A 1 -38.72 23.95 -78.16
CA MET A 1 -37.93 25.16 -78.48
C MET A 1 -37.76 25.90 -77.16
N THR A 2 -36.61 26.03 -76.51
CA THR A 2 -35.23 26.13 -76.99
C THR A 2 -34.28 25.84 -75.82
N LEU A 3 -33.17 25.17 -76.16
CA LEU A 3 -31.99 24.90 -75.36
C LEU A 3 -31.11 26.17 -75.22
N LYS A 4 -30.46 26.36 -74.06
CA LYS A 4 -29.12 26.99 -73.85
C LYS A 4 -28.80 26.92 -72.35
N LEU A 5 -27.99 25.96 -71.87
CA LEU A 5 -26.52 25.80 -71.93
C LEU A 5 -25.74 26.73 -70.96
N LEU A 6 -25.21 26.08 -69.92
CA LEU A 6 -24.03 26.34 -69.07
C LEU A 6 -23.84 27.70 -68.37
N LEU A 7 -23.62 27.65 -67.05
CA LEU A 7 -22.39 28.17 -66.46
C LEU A 7 -22.01 27.38 -65.18
N PHE A 8 -20.73 27.00 -65.12
CA PHE A 8 -20.03 26.31 -64.03
C PHE A 8 -20.06 27.11 -62.72
N LEU A 9 -20.29 26.46 -61.58
CA LEU A 9 -19.68 26.85 -60.30
C LEU A 9 -19.38 25.58 -59.49
N VAL A 10 -18.13 25.12 -59.55
CA VAL A 10 -17.59 24.11 -58.63
C VAL A 10 -17.29 24.85 -57.33
N THR A 11 -18.23 24.85 -56.39
CA THR A 11 -17.92 25.23 -55.00
C THR A 11 -17.32 24.01 -54.31
N LEU A 12 -15.99 24.02 -54.19
CA LEU A 12 -15.24 23.12 -53.34
C LEU A 12 -15.59 23.46 -51.89
N ALA A 13 -16.64 22.82 -51.34
CA ALA A 13 -16.96 22.91 -49.93
C ALA A 13 -15.90 22.11 -49.16
N SER A 14 -14.94 22.83 -48.57
CA SER A 14 -14.01 22.28 -47.60
C SER A 14 -14.80 21.65 -46.45
N LEU A 15 -14.73 20.33 -46.33
CA LEU A 15 -15.07 19.60 -45.11
C LEU A 15 -14.04 19.99 -44.04
N ILE A 16 -14.29 21.11 -43.37
CA ILE A 16 -13.67 21.36 -42.06
C ILE A 16 -14.34 20.34 -41.13
N SER A 17 -13.65 19.23 -40.85
CA SER A 17 -13.97 18.44 -39.68
C SER A 17 -13.83 19.37 -38.49
N ALA A 18 -14.96 19.80 -37.92
CA ALA A 18 -14.98 20.39 -36.61
C ALA A 18 -14.41 19.33 -35.66
N GLN A 19 -13.14 19.47 -35.28
CA GLN A 19 -12.66 18.83 -34.06
C GLN A 19 -13.48 19.45 -32.94
N ASP A 20 -14.48 18.70 -32.48
CA ASP A 20 -15.24 19.00 -31.28
C ASP A 20 -14.26 18.95 -30.10
N ASN A 21 -13.56 20.06 -29.86
CA ASN A 21 -12.80 20.28 -28.65
C ASN A 21 -13.84 20.57 -27.55
N GLN A 22 -14.57 19.53 -27.14
CA GLN A 22 -15.40 19.58 -25.95
C GLN A 22 -14.49 20.00 -24.80
N LYS A 23 -14.70 21.22 -24.29
CA LYS A 23 -14.03 21.68 -23.08
C LYS A 23 -14.33 20.66 -21.99
N ARG A 24 -13.31 19.89 -21.58
CA ARG A 24 -13.43 18.89 -20.52
C ARG A 24 -14.07 19.55 -19.29
N SER A 25 -15.16 18.97 -18.80
CA SER A 25 -15.73 19.37 -17.52
C SER A 25 -14.82 18.82 -16.42
N TRP A 26 -14.24 19.70 -15.63
CA TRP A 26 -13.29 19.36 -14.55
C TRP A 26 -13.95 18.59 -13.39
N LEU A 27 -15.24 18.27 -13.50
CA LEU A 27 -16.08 17.62 -12.48
C LEU A 27 -16.57 16.22 -12.89
N VAL A 28 -16.03 15.62 -13.96
CA VAL A 28 -16.44 14.30 -14.45
C VAL A 28 -15.25 13.34 -14.46
N LEU A 29 -15.47 12.09 -14.06
CA LEU A 29 -14.47 11.02 -14.23
C LEU A 29 -14.48 10.54 -15.69
N GLU A 30 -13.35 10.74 -16.37
CA GLU A 30 -13.15 10.24 -17.73
C GLU A 30 -13.13 8.71 -17.75
N THR A 31 -13.75 8.10 -18.77
CA THR A 31 -13.89 6.65 -18.91
C THR A 31 -12.53 5.93 -18.86
N ASP A 32 -11.50 6.48 -19.50
CA ASP A 32 -10.15 5.90 -19.55
C ASP A 32 -9.47 5.85 -18.18
N ASN A 33 -9.94 6.66 -17.22
CA ASN A 33 -9.40 6.67 -15.87
C ASN A 33 -10.11 5.67 -14.95
N ILE A 34 -11.21 5.03 -15.37
CA ILE A 34 -11.98 4.10 -14.52
C ILE A 34 -11.11 2.90 -14.12
N GLN A 35 -10.99 2.70 -12.80
CA GLN A 35 -10.32 1.57 -12.17
C GLN A 35 -11.32 0.45 -11.98
N THR A 36 -11.48 -0.42 -12.99
CA THR A 36 -12.46 -1.51 -12.98
C THR A 36 -12.27 -2.52 -11.84
N ALA A 37 -11.05 -2.64 -11.30
CA ALA A 37 -10.78 -3.42 -10.09
C ALA A 37 -11.61 -2.96 -8.87
N SER A 38 -11.97 -1.67 -8.81
CA SER A 38 -12.83 -1.09 -7.76
C SER A 38 -14.30 -1.52 -7.89
N GLN A 39 -14.68 -2.21 -8.96
CA GLN A 39 -16.07 -2.67 -9.18
C GLN A 39 -16.33 -4.08 -8.64
N SER A 40 -15.30 -4.70 -8.05
CA SER A 40 -15.38 -6.04 -7.47
C SER A 40 -14.72 -6.08 -6.10
N ASP A 41 -15.26 -6.87 -5.19
CA ASP A 41 -14.71 -7.03 -3.84
C ASP A 41 -13.45 -7.92 -3.80
N GLY A 42 -13.15 -8.58 -4.92
CA GLY A 42 -11.94 -9.40 -5.11
C GLY A 42 -11.92 -10.74 -4.37
N LEU A 43 -13.02 -11.16 -3.74
CA LEU A 43 -13.06 -12.42 -3.02
C LEU A 43 -12.95 -13.62 -3.97
N PRO A 44 -11.98 -14.52 -3.77
CA PRO A 44 -11.91 -15.75 -4.56
C PRO A 44 -13.03 -16.71 -4.17
N SER A 45 -13.46 -17.56 -5.10
CA SER A 45 -14.47 -18.60 -4.86
C SER A 45 -14.08 -19.56 -3.73
N ASN A 46 -12.77 -19.83 -3.58
CA ASN A 46 -12.21 -20.50 -2.42
C ASN A 46 -11.35 -19.52 -1.62
N ASN A 47 -11.88 -19.05 -0.50
CA ASN A 47 -11.21 -18.09 0.40
C ASN A 47 -10.50 -18.77 1.58
N SER A 48 -9.73 -19.83 1.32
CA SER A 48 -9.08 -20.65 2.35
C SER A 48 -8.03 -19.91 3.19
N ILE A 49 -7.51 -18.78 2.68
CA ILE A 49 -6.50 -17.96 3.36
C ILE A 49 -7.10 -16.78 4.14
N GLY A 50 -8.41 -16.53 4.01
CA GLY A 50 -9.15 -15.56 4.81
C GLY A 50 -9.03 -14.11 4.35
N TYR A 51 -9.08 -13.84 3.04
CA TYR A 51 -9.24 -12.48 2.54
C TYR A 51 -10.55 -11.84 3.04
N THR A 52 -10.51 -10.53 3.27
CA THR A 52 -11.69 -9.70 3.49
C THR A 52 -12.11 -9.02 2.18
N PRO A 53 -13.42 -8.79 1.96
CA PRO A 53 -13.88 -8.07 0.77
C PRO A 53 -13.32 -6.64 0.73
N SER A 54 -12.94 -6.18 -0.47
CA SER A 54 -12.66 -4.77 -0.74
C SER A 54 -13.97 -3.97 -0.75
N ALA A 55 -13.89 -2.68 -0.40
CA ALA A 55 -14.94 -1.76 -0.79
C ALA A 55 -15.00 -1.65 -2.32
N ILE A 56 -16.17 -1.33 -2.86
CA ILE A 56 -16.40 -1.16 -4.29
C ILE A 56 -16.96 0.22 -4.61
N ASP A 57 -16.61 0.75 -5.78
CA ASP A 57 -17.14 1.98 -6.33
C ASP A 57 -16.94 2.01 -7.87
N PRO A 58 -17.96 2.37 -8.67
CA PRO A 58 -17.85 2.40 -10.13
C PRO A 58 -17.13 3.63 -10.68
N ALA A 59 -16.85 4.63 -9.82
CA ALA A 59 -16.32 5.94 -10.18
C ALA A 59 -15.08 6.29 -9.35
N ASN A 60 -14.18 5.32 -9.12
CA ASN A 60 -12.89 5.50 -8.45
C ASN A 60 -12.97 6.23 -7.11
N PHE A 61 -14.08 6.07 -6.40
CA PHE A 61 -14.32 6.68 -5.10
C PHE A 61 -14.21 8.21 -5.13
N ILE A 62 -14.43 8.90 -6.27
CA ILE A 62 -14.30 10.37 -6.37
C ILE A 62 -15.16 11.14 -5.36
N ASN A 63 -16.27 10.53 -4.93
CA ASN A 63 -17.21 11.10 -3.98
C ASN A 63 -17.08 10.52 -2.56
N HIS A 64 -16.01 9.78 -2.27
CA HIS A 64 -15.80 9.08 -0.99
C HIS A 64 -15.85 10.00 0.23
N CYS A 65 -15.41 11.25 0.08
CA CYS A 65 -15.39 12.23 1.17
C CYS A 65 -16.65 13.11 1.25
N THR A 66 -17.72 12.76 0.53
CA THR A 66 -18.99 13.51 0.55
C THR A 66 -19.48 13.66 1.99
N GLN A 67 -19.79 14.90 2.39
CA GLN A 67 -20.28 15.25 3.73
C GLN A 67 -19.30 15.00 4.90
N ARG A 68 -18.00 14.82 4.62
CA ARG A 68 -16.95 14.64 5.63
C ARG A 68 -16.05 15.86 5.75
N THR A 69 -15.35 15.97 6.88
CA THR A 69 -14.30 16.98 7.06
C THR A 69 -13.13 16.69 6.12
N LEU A 70 -12.88 17.59 5.17
CA LEU A 70 -11.83 17.41 4.16
C LEU A 70 -10.45 17.80 4.69
N THR A 71 -9.43 17.02 4.33
CA THR A 71 -8.02 17.36 4.59
C THR A 71 -7.61 18.65 3.88
N ASN A 72 -7.96 18.77 2.59
CA ASN A 72 -7.75 19.97 1.75
C ASN A 72 -6.39 20.66 1.93
N GLY A 73 -5.30 19.89 1.87
CA GLY A 73 -3.93 20.40 1.96
C GLY A 73 -3.48 20.88 3.35
N LYS A 74 -4.28 20.67 4.40
CA LYS A 74 -3.98 21.11 5.77
C LYS A 74 -3.50 19.94 6.64
N SER A 75 -2.58 20.21 7.56
CA SER A 75 -2.36 19.32 8.71
C SER A 75 -3.52 19.50 9.69
N PHE A 76 -4.33 18.46 9.85
CA PHE A 76 -5.55 18.50 10.66
C PHE A 76 -5.48 17.44 11.76
N LYS A 77 -5.59 17.84 13.02
CA LYS A 77 -5.38 16.94 14.16
C LYS A 77 -6.59 16.05 14.47
N GLY A 78 -7.80 16.48 14.09
CA GLY A 78 -9.08 15.86 14.44
C GLY A 78 -9.56 14.72 13.53
N GLY A 79 -8.68 14.16 12.69
CA GLY A 79 -9.05 13.20 11.65
C GLY A 79 -9.80 13.84 10.48
N SER A 80 -9.67 13.30 9.28
CA SER A 80 -10.25 13.90 8.07
C SER A 80 -10.37 12.89 6.93
N CYS A 81 -10.93 13.30 5.80
CA CYS A 81 -10.99 12.52 4.56
C CYS A 81 -10.27 13.28 3.44
N ASN A 82 -9.44 12.60 2.65
CA ASN A 82 -8.79 13.24 1.50
C ASN A 82 -9.61 13.09 0.22
N GLY A 83 -10.12 14.21 -0.31
CA GLY A 83 -10.85 14.25 -1.58
C GLY A 83 -9.99 13.92 -2.80
N ILE A 84 -8.66 14.04 -2.69
CA ILE A 84 -7.75 13.26 -3.54
C ILE A 84 -7.73 11.87 -2.94
N VAL A 85 -8.40 10.93 -3.60
CA VAL A 85 -8.87 9.71 -2.97
C VAL A 85 -7.73 8.82 -2.52
N MET A 86 -7.33 9.03 -1.27
CA MET A 86 -6.44 8.15 -0.51
C MET A 86 -7.16 7.55 0.71
N GLY A 87 -8.31 8.13 1.06
CA GLY A 87 -9.20 7.68 2.13
C GLY A 87 -9.13 8.50 3.40
N ASP A 88 -9.46 7.80 4.48
CA ASP A 88 -9.65 8.33 5.82
C ASP A 88 -8.34 8.49 6.54
N ILE A 89 -8.17 9.61 7.22
CA ILE A 89 -6.98 9.94 8.00
C ILE A 89 -7.36 9.87 9.49
N PRO A 90 -6.69 9.04 10.30
CA PRO A 90 -6.96 8.95 11.73
C PRO A 90 -6.60 10.27 12.44
N ALA A 91 -7.14 10.47 13.64
CA ALA A 91 -6.72 11.57 14.51
C ALA A 91 -5.29 11.36 15.04
N GLU A 92 -4.63 12.43 15.50
CA GLU A 92 -3.26 12.38 16.05
C GLU A 92 -3.12 11.36 17.20
N THR A 93 -4.15 11.25 18.05
CA THR A 93 -4.23 10.30 19.17
C THR A 93 -4.34 8.83 18.74
N ASN A 94 -4.70 8.58 17.47
CA ASN A 94 -4.86 7.26 16.89
C ASN A 94 -3.81 6.97 15.81
N MET A 95 -2.70 7.73 15.78
CA MET A 95 -1.58 7.39 14.90
C MET A 95 -1.04 6.00 15.21
N ILE A 96 -0.69 5.29 14.15
CA ILE A 96 -0.14 3.94 14.24
C ILE A 96 1.35 4.03 14.57
N SER A 97 1.81 3.13 15.43
CA SER A 97 3.22 2.90 15.69
C SER A 97 3.45 1.41 15.86
N THR A 98 4.49 0.91 15.20
CA THR A 98 4.92 -0.48 15.27
C THR A 98 6.30 -0.55 15.89
N ILE A 99 6.55 -1.61 16.66
CA ILE A 99 7.87 -1.95 17.19
C ILE A 99 8.12 -3.44 17.02
N ILE A 100 9.28 -3.80 16.47
CA ILE A 100 9.77 -5.18 16.43
C ILE A 100 10.32 -5.51 17.82
N THR A 101 9.82 -6.59 18.40
CA THR A 101 10.23 -7.07 19.74
C THR A 101 11.13 -8.29 19.66
N TYR A 102 11.14 -8.97 18.51
CA TYR A 102 12.07 -10.04 18.21
C TYR A 102 12.22 -10.20 16.68
N PRO A 103 13.43 -10.40 16.11
CA PRO A 103 14.73 -10.55 16.78
C PRO A 103 15.13 -9.34 17.63
N PHE A 104 16.13 -9.47 18.50
CA PHE A 104 16.75 -8.30 19.11
C PHE A 104 17.78 -7.67 18.16
N GLN A 105 18.12 -6.40 18.37
CA GLN A 105 19.15 -5.73 17.58
C GLN A 105 20.47 -6.50 17.69
N ASN A 106 21.09 -6.78 16.54
CA ASN A 106 22.32 -7.57 16.41
C ASN A 106 22.24 -9.01 16.95
N GLN A 107 21.03 -9.55 17.17
CA GLN A 107 20.85 -10.95 17.53
C GLN A 107 21.56 -11.86 16.52
N LEU A 108 22.29 -12.86 17.01
CA LEU A 108 22.88 -13.92 16.19
C LEU A 108 21.96 -15.14 16.20
N PHE A 109 21.65 -15.65 15.01
CA PHE A 109 20.99 -16.93 14.81
C PHE A 109 21.94 -17.94 14.17
N THR A 110 21.69 -19.21 14.47
CA THR A 110 22.32 -20.33 13.77
C THR A 110 21.79 -20.44 12.35
N VAL A 111 22.69 -20.71 11.40
CA VAL A 111 22.37 -20.92 9.98
C VAL A 111 21.23 -21.93 9.80
N ASN A 112 20.29 -21.62 8.89
CA ASN A 112 19.17 -22.46 8.49
C ASN A 112 18.33 -23.01 9.67
N THR A 113 18.35 -22.31 10.80
CA THR A 113 17.59 -22.69 11.99
C THR A 113 16.31 -21.85 12.10
N PRO A 114 15.14 -22.46 12.34
CA PRO A 114 13.88 -21.73 12.43
C PRO A 114 13.90 -20.71 13.57
N PHE A 115 13.33 -19.53 13.33
CA PHE A 115 13.12 -18.52 14.36
C PHE A 115 11.81 -17.77 14.14
N PHE A 116 11.38 -17.00 15.15
CA PHE A 116 10.20 -16.14 15.04
C PHE A 116 10.60 -14.70 14.75
N VAL A 117 9.69 -13.95 14.13
CA VAL A 117 9.66 -12.49 14.17
C VAL A 117 8.43 -12.11 14.98
N ARG A 118 8.61 -11.25 15.97
CA ARG A 118 7.55 -10.75 16.83
C ARG A 118 7.54 -9.23 16.79
N LEU A 119 6.35 -8.65 16.76
CA LEU A 119 6.15 -7.21 16.71
C LEU A 119 4.89 -6.83 17.47
N ARG A 120 4.76 -5.55 17.79
CA ARG A 120 3.56 -4.97 18.39
C ARG A 120 3.18 -3.74 17.59
N THR A 121 1.88 -3.59 17.31
CA THR A 121 1.36 -2.42 16.61
C THR A 121 0.23 -1.79 17.42
N ALA A 122 0.36 -0.51 17.71
CA ALA A 122 -0.67 0.29 18.34
C ALA A 122 -1.62 0.91 17.31
N ASN A 123 -2.88 1.14 17.72
CA ASN A 123 -3.88 1.91 16.96
C ASN A 123 -4.24 1.40 15.56
N LEU A 124 -4.02 0.10 15.30
CA LEU A 124 -4.47 -0.59 14.10
C LEU A 124 -5.72 -1.44 14.41
N ALA A 125 -6.79 -1.29 13.62
CA ALA A 125 -7.88 -2.25 13.56
C ALA A 125 -7.48 -3.40 12.61
N ALA A 126 -6.68 -4.32 13.15
CA ALA A 126 -6.02 -5.37 12.37
C ALA A 126 -6.98 -6.50 11.93
N GLY A 127 -6.57 -7.23 10.90
CA GLY A 127 -7.24 -8.44 10.44
C GLY A 127 -8.03 -8.26 9.14
N SER A 128 -7.79 -7.17 8.40
CA SER A 128 -8.37 -6.95 7.08
C SER A 128 -7.28 -6.94 6.01
N VAL A 129 -7.37 -7.92 5.11
CA VAL A 129 -6.46 -8.13 3.99
C VAL A 129 -7.32 -8.42 2.77
N THR A 130 -7.32 -7.56 1.76
CA THR A 130 -8.00 -7.87 0.48
C THR A 130 -7.07 -8.65 -0.45
N ASN A 131 -7.63 -9.26 -1.49
CA ASN A 131 -6.86 -10.03 -2.45
C ASN A 131 -5.97 -9.11 -3.33
N PRO A 132 -4.64 -9.13 -3.17
CA PRO A 132 -3.76 -8.23 -3.92
C PRO A 132 -3.72 -8.53 -5.42
N ASN A 133 -4.15 -9.72 -5.87
CA ASN A 133 -4.16 -10.04 -7.30
C ASN A 133 -5.31 -9.36 -8.05
N SER A 134 -6.33 -8.89 -7.34
CA SER A 134 -7.54 -8.32 -7.93
C SER A 134 -7.93 -6.94 -7.38
N THR A 135 -7.46 -6.57 -6.20
CA THR A 135 -7.91 -5.35 -5.49
C THR A 135 -6.76 -4.49 -4.94
N LEU A 136 -5.53 -4.69 -5.42
CA LEU A 136 -4.38 -3.89 -5.00
C LEU A 136 -4.63 -2.40 -5.23
N TYR A 137 -4.64 -1.62 -4.15
CA TYR A 137 -4.95 -0.19 -4.14
C TYR A 137 -6.31 0.20 -4.70
N ALA A 138 -7.23 -0.76 -4.84
CA ALA A 138 -8.53 -0.54 -5.46
C ALA A 138 -9.50 0.27 -4.58
N ALA A 139 -9.26 0.36 -3.27
CA ALA A 139 -10.10 1.13 -2.36
C ALA A 139 -9.28 2.03 -1.42
N PRO A 140 -9.83 3.20 -1.04
CA PRO A 140 -9.22 4.12 -0.10
C PRO A 140 -9.01 3.51 1.30
N GLN A 141 -8.10 4.10 2.09
CA GLN A 141 -7.96 3.77 3.50
C GLN A 141 -9.27 4.02 4.24
N ALA A 142 -9.70 3.08 5.09
CA ALA A 142 -10.88 3.23 5.93
C ALA A 142 -10.50 3.21 7.41
N ILE A 143 -11.32 3.85 8.25
CA ILE A 143 -11.17 3.82 9.70
C ILE A 143 -12.39 3.19 10.39
N HIS A 144 -12.16 2.47 11.49
CA HIS A 144 -13.18 1.97 12.41
C HIS A 144 -12.76 2.37 13.83
N ASP A 145 -13.67 3.00 14.58
CA ASP A 145 -13.40 3.58 15.90
C ASP A 145 -12.14 4.47 15.93
N GLY A 146 -11.96 5.24 14.86
CA GLY A 146 -10.84 6.16 14.68
C GLY A 146 -9.48 5.50 14.40
N LYS A 147 -9.42 4.16 14.28
CA LYS A 147 -8.22 3.40 13.92
C LYS A 147 -8.29 2.95 12.47
N VAL A 148 -7.15 2.92 11.79
CA VAL A 148 -7.08 2.40 10.41
C VAL A 148 -7.42 0.93 10.39
N ILE A 149 -8.25 0.51 9.43
CA ILE A 149 -8.56 -0.89 9.16
C ILE A 149 -7.49 -1.45 8.21
N GLY A 150 -6.87 -2.56 8.60
CA GLY A 150 -5.82 -3.13 7.75
C GLY A 150 -5.05 -4.29 8.37
N HIS A 151 -3.76 -4.34 8.05
CA HIS A 151 -2.89 -5.46 8.38
C HIS A 151 -1.41 -5.05 8.37
N VAL A 152 -0.52 -6.00 8.66
CA VAL A 152 0.93 -5.77 8.72
C VAL A 152 1.65 -6.74 7.79
N HIS A 153 2.65 -6.25 7.07
CA HIS A 153 3.64 -7.04 6.35
C HIS A 153 4.93 -7.13 7.16
N VAL A 154 5.60 -8.27 7.10
CA VAL A 154 6.95 -8.48 7.61
C VAL A 154 7.84 -8.87 6.44
N THR A 155 8.93 -8.13 6.27
CA THR A 155 9.90 -8.36 5.20
C THR A 155 11.29 -8.50 5.80
N ILE A 156 12.03 -9.53 5.40
CA ILE A 156 13.45 -9.68 5.72
C ILE A 156 14.25 -9.59 4.43
N GLN A 157 15.27 -8.73 4.43
CA GLN A 157 16.20 -8.58 3.31
C GLN A 157 17.62 -8.81 3.78
N GLN A 158 18.40 -9.51 2.97
CA GLN A 158 19.83 -9.61 3.15
C GLN A 158 20.47 -8.29 2.76
N LEU A 159 21.26 -7.72 3.67
CA LEU A 159 22.05 -6.52 3.41
C LEU A 159 23.38 -6.89 2.78
N PHE A 160 24.01 -7.96 3.26
CA PHE A 160 25.18 -8.58 2.66
C PHE A 160 25.35 -10.03 3.15
N GLY A 161 26.06 -10.84 2.36
CA GLY A 161 26.47 -12.19 2.75
C GLY A 161 27.87 -12.15 3.34
N PHE A 162 28.09 -12.82 4.46
CA PHE A 162 29.46 -12.97 4.96
C PHE A 162 30.13 -14.10 4.15
N THR A 163 31.20 -13.78 3.42
CA THR A 163 32.15 -14.79 2.98
C THR A 163 33.17 -15.05 4.09
N GLU A 164 33.77 -16.24 4.08
CA GLU A 164 34.84 -16.61 5.02
C GLU A 164 35.94 -15.53 5.03
N GLY A 165 36.31 -15.03 6.22
CA GLY A 165 37.30 -13.97 6.40
C GLY A 165 36.77 -12.53 6.51
N MET A 166 35.46 -12.29 6.41
CA MET A 166 34.88 -10.96 6.62
C MET A 166 34.73 -10.62 8.11
N VAL A 167 35.26 -9.47 8.54
CA VAL A 167 35.15 -8.97 9.91
C VAL A 167 33.95 -8.05 10.06
N GLU A 168 33.18 -8.27 11.12
CA GLU A 168 32.11 -7.39 11.58
C GLU A 168 32.60 -5.94 11.72
N GLY A 169 31.99 -5.01 10.96
CA GLY A 169 32.31 -3.58 11.00
C GLY A 169 33.05 -3.04 9.77
N GLN A 170 33.53 -3.89 8.86
CA GLN A 170 34.14 -3.44 7.60
C GLN A 170 33.14 -3.13 6.47
N GLU A 171 31.88 -3.55 6.61
CA GLU A 171 30.86 -3.35 5.58
C GLU A 171 29.63 -2.63 6.13
N ALA A 172 29.77 -1.31 6.34
CA ALA A 172 28.61 -0.45 6.16
C ALA A 172 28.36 -0.36 4.65
N HIS A 173 27.70 -1.36 4.05
CA HIS A 173 27.10 -1.15 2.74
C HIS A 173 26.04 -0.05 2.90
N ILE A 174 26.40 1.17 2.51
CA ILE A 174 25.57 2.39 2.61
C ILE A 174 24.54 2.44 1.45
N ALA A 175 24.54 1.44 0.56
CA ALA A 175 23.58 1.36 -0.52
C ALA A 175 22.22 0.83 0.00
N PRO A 176 21.10 1.44 -0.40
CA PRO A 176 19.78 0.84 -0.21
C PRO A 176 19.74 -0.56 -0.82
N PRO A 177 19.23 -1.59 -0.13
CA PRO A 177 19.12 -2.92 -0.71
C PRO A 177 18.04 -2.93 -1.80
N ASP A 178 18.24 -3.79 -2.80
CA ASP A 178 17.29 -3.99 -3.90
C ASP A 178 15.90 -4.40 -3.36
N PRO A 179 14.84 -3.62 -3.61
CA PRO A 179 13.50 -3.91 -3.09
C PRO A 179 12.86 -5.16 -3.70
N THR A 180 13.40 -5.69 -4.81
CA THR A 180 12.93 -6.94 -5.43
C THR A 180 13.55 -8.19 -4.80
N ARG A 181 14.60 -8.04 -3.99
CA ARG A 181 15.32 -9.13 -3.33
C ARG A 181 14.88 -9.26 -1.88
N VAL A 182 14.03 -10.24 -1.63
CA VAL A 182 13.46 -10.53 -0.32
C VAL A 182 13.85 -11.94 0.12
N ALA A 183 14.39 -12.08 1.34
CA ALA A 183 14.75 -13.37 1.92
C ALA A 183 13.57 -14.03 2.63
N PHE A 184 12.64 -13.23 3.14
CA PHE A 184 11.37 -13.69 3.71
C PHE A 184 10.30 -12.59 3.61
N PHE A 185 9.08 -12.96 3.24
CA PHE A 185 7.91 -12.07 3.24
C PHE A 185 6.74 -12.76 3.91
N LYS A 186 5.98 -12.02 4.73
CA LYS A 186 4.72 -12.50 5.29
C LYS A 186 3.71 -11.37 5.47
N THR A 187 2.53 -11.56 4.89
CA THR A 187 1.32 -10.82 5.26
C THR A 187 0.68 -11.45 6.50
N ILE A 188 0.31 -10.63 7.48
CA ILE A 188 -0.33 -11.06 8.72
C ILE A 188 -1.85 -10.84 8.60
N PHE A 189 -2.60 -11.94 8.48
CA PHE A 189 -4.06 -11.92 8.32
C PHE A 189 -4.84 -11.85 9.65
N GLY A 190 -4.20 -12.24 10.76
CA GLY A 190 -4.87 -12.28 12.06
C GLY A 190 -5.07 -10.90 12.68
N LYS A 191 -6.00 -10.79 13.63
CA LYS A 191 -6.24 -9.56 14.42
C LYS A 191 -5.11 -9.24 15.43
N GLY A 192 -4.11 -10.11 15.53
CA GLY A 192 -3.08 -10.06 16.57
C GLY A 192 -3.55 -10.71 17.88
N GLY A 193 -2.61 -10.98 18.77
CA GLY A 193 -2.88 -11.34 20.16
C GLY A 193 -3.24 -10.10 20.99
N GLY A 194 -3.36 -10.31 22.30
CA GLY A 194 -3.53 -9.20 23.25
C GLY A 194 -2.48 -8.10 23.07
N GLU A 195 -2.90 -6.86 23.27
CA GLU A 195 -2.05 -5.67 23.18
C GLU A 195 -1.38 -5.44 21.80
N GLY A 196 -1.99 -5.92 20.72
CA GLY A 196 -1.54 -5.68 19.34
C GLY A 196 -0.30 -6.49 18.93
N GLY A 197 -0.02 -7.60 19.62
CA GLY A 197 1.13 -8.45 19.35
C GLY A 197 0.93 -9.38 18.15
N PHE A 198 1.94 -9.51 17.30
CA PHE A 198 1.96 -10.47 16.19
C PHE A 198 3.22 -11.32 16.22
N SER A 199 3.12 -12.54 15.70
CA SER A 199 4.24 -13.49 15.62
C SER A 199 4.17 -14.25 14.30
N VAL A 200 5.26 -14.25 13.55
CA VAL A 200 5.42 -15.02 12.31
C VAL A 200 6.67 -15.88 12.40
N GLN A 201 6.64 -17.08 11.83
CA GLN A 201 7.77 -18.01 11.88
C GLN A 201 8.52 -18.01 10.56
N VAL A 202 9.84 -17.81 10.62
CA VAL A 202 10.78 -18.04 9.51
C VAL A 202 11.18 -19.52 9.56
N ARG A 203 10.31 -20.38 9.00
CA ARG A 203 10.37 -21.85 9.20
C ARG A 203 11.68 -22.50 8.76
N GLY A 204 12.30 -22.04 7.68
CA GLY A 204 13.55 -22.60 7.17
C GLY A 204 14.81 -21.96 7.76
N GLY A 205 14.66 -20.98 8.66
CA GLY A 205 15.76 -20.08 8.99
C GLY A 205 16.23 -19.28 7.78
N LEU A 206 17.47 -18.83 7.81
CA LEU A 206 18.13 -18.10 6.73
C LEU A 206 19.58 -18.58 6.59
N PRO A 207 20.22 -18.40 5.41
CA PRO A 207 21.64 -18.66 5.26
C PRO A 207 22.49 -17.63 6.02
N VAL A 208 23.81 -17.83 6.03
CA VAL A 208 24.76 -16.86 6.62
C VAL A 208 24.58 -15.48 6.00
N GLY A 209 24.53 -14.46 6.84
CA GLY A 209 24.41 -13.08 6.37
C GLY A 209 24.03 -12.07 7.43
N TYR A 210 24.08 -10.80 7.04
CA TYR A 210 23.52 -9.70 7.80
C TYR A 210 22.20 -9.27 7.18
N TYR A 211 21.16 -9.18 8.01
CA TYR A 211 19.79 -8.99 7.56
C TYR A 211 19.18 -7.75 8.21
N ARG A 212 18.26 -7.12 7.49
CA ARG A 212 17.25 -6.23 8.09
C ARG A 212 15.90 -6.93 8.08
N VAL A 213 15.18 -6.82 9.19
CA VAL A 213 13.74 -7.09 9.26
C VAL A 213 13.03 -5.76 9.37
N CYS A 214 11.97 -5.59 8.58
CA CYS A 214 11.14 -4.39 8.56
C CYS A 214 9.67 -4.77 8.57
N THR A 215 8.84 -3.88 9.13
CA THR A 215 7.39 -3.94 9.00
C THR A 215 6.89 -2.96 7.95
N MET A 216 5.71 -3.24 7.42
CA MET A 216 4.88 -2.24 6.74
C MET A 216 3.44 -2.40 7.21
N VAL A 217 2.90 -1.42 7.92
CA VAL A 217 1.47 -1.37 8.21
C VAL A 217 0.76 -0.87 6.97
N ALA A 218 -0.23 -1.65 6.54
CA ALA A 218 -1.00 -1.38 5.33
C ALA A 218 -2.48 -1.27 5.65
N ALA A 219 -3.20 -0.43 4.92
CA ALA A 219 -4.65 -0.50 4.87
C ALA A 219 -5.10 -1.79 4.16
N SER A 220 -6.40 -2.10 4.22
CA SER A 220 -6.97 -3.34 3.67
C SER A 220 -6.50 -3.68 2.24
N ASN A 221 -6.37 -2.68 1.37
CA ASN A 221 -5.99 -2.82 -0.04
C ASN A 221 -4.48 -2.63 -0.30
N HIS A 222 -3.66 -2.86 0.73
CA HIS A 222 -2.18 -2.92 0.72
C HIS A 222 -1.43 -1.59 0.62
N GLN A 223 -2.10 -0.44 0.47
CA GLN A 223 -1.42 0.84 0.51
C GLN A 223 -0.79 1.09 1.89
N PRO A 224 0.42 1.68 1.98
CA PRO A 224 0.97 2.14 3.24
C PRO A 224 0.00 3.10 3.92
N VAL A 225 -0.11 2.99 5.24
CA VAL A 225 -1.07 3.80 6.00
C VAL A 225 -0.74 5.29 5.97
N ILE A 226 -1.79 6.11 5.91
CA ILE A 226 -1.71 7.57 5.86
C ILE A 226 -2.01 8.16 7.23
N MET A 227 -1.23 9.17 7.64
CA MET A 227 -1.23 9.76 8.98
C MET A 227 -1.48 11.28 8.93
N PRO A 228 -2.02 11.89 10.00
CA PRO A 228 -2.58 13.26 10.00
C PRO A 228 -1.56 14.41 9.98
N VAL A 229 -0.29 14.16 10.36
CA VAL A 229 0.71 15.22 10.54
C VAL A 229 2.08 14.78 10.02
N VAL A 230 2.85 15.71 9.46
CA VAL A 230 4.21 15.43 8.95
C VAL A 230 5.20 15.19 10.09
N LEU A 231 5.12 15.98 11.16
CA LEU A 231 5.97 15.83 12.34
C LEU A 231 5.45 14.68 13.22
N ARG A 232 5.95 13.47 12.96
CA ARG A 232 5.63 12.24 13.68
C ARG A 232 6.80 11.25 13.59
N GLY A 233 6.80 10.25 14.46
CA GLY A 233 7.65 9.07 14.28
C GLY A 233 7.22 8.24 13.06
N ALA A 234 8.11 7.40 12.55
CA ALA A 234 7.73 6.40 11.55
C ALA A 234 6.69 5.44 12.15
N GLN A 235 5.66 5.10 11.36
CA GLN A 235 4.64 4.13 11.77
C GLN A 235 5.15 2.67 11.75
N ASP A 236 6.25 2.44 11.02
CA ASP A 236 6.89 1.16 10.79
C ASP A 236 8.22 1.10 11.52
N ASP A 237 8.70 -0.12 11.75
CA ASP A 237 9.99 -0.37 12.39
C ASP A 237 10.89 -1.23 11.51
N CYS A 238 12.20 -1.02 11.68
CA CYS A 238 13.24 -1.77 11.01
C CYS A 238 14.42 -1.98 11.96
N GLN A 239 14.90 -3.21 12.07
CA GLN A 239 16.13 -3.50 12.81
C GLN A 239 16.94 -4.60 12.14
N ARG A 240 18.18 -4.77 12.60
CA ARG A 240 19.17 -5.63 11.96
C ARG A 240 19.61 -6.76 12.88
N PHE A 241 19.94 -7.90 12.28
CA PHE A 241 20.38 -9.12 12.98
C PHE A 241 21.32 -9.94 12.08
N ARG A 242 21.96 -10.96 12.64
CA ARG A 242 22.93 -11.82 11.96
C ARG A 242 22.52 -13.27 11.94
N VAL A 243 23.02 -13.96 10.94
CA VAL A 243 22.99 -15.40 10.86
C VAL A 243 24.40 -15.90 10.56
N GLY A 244 24.88 -16.83 11.38
CA GLY A 244 26.25 -17.33 11.35
C GLY A 244 26.37 -18.71 12.00
N TYR A 245 27.59 -19.27 11.92
CA TYR A 245 27.95 -20.54 12.55
C TYR A 245 28.21 -20.39 14.05
#